data_AF-A0A2G5UPN2-F1
#
_entry.id   AF-A0A2G5UPN2-F1
#
_cell.length_a   1.000
_cell.length_b   1.000
_cell.length_c   1.000
_cell.angle_alpha   90.00
_cell.angle_beta   90.00
_cell.angle_gamma   90.00
#
_symmetry.space_group_name_H-M   'P 1'
#
loop_
_entity.id
_entity.type
_entity.pdbx_description
1 polymer ?
#
loop_
_entity_poly.entity_id
_entity_poly.type
_entity_poly.pdbx_seq_one_letter_code
_entity_poly.pdbx_strand_id
1 'polypeptide(L)'
;MKAVYSIVFLSLIVINVSNGIRVKRGLSTEEQKKLVDTLNADRQAVGKKLGVKFEQLTYDVALEKEADAHPCNFSYHHMDLVPLKGNTAVREYFEALLAIFDIESADPISRLFFHPKKTTIGCSKEKTCTEQLAGEAGKGPKWTGKIAKFWGACMFGPSHINKLDRHDTPKKFEVPNHDKYVELLGDFGPSPDELNDSSAGPPKTAEDSSPGPQGSQNGSTERFFSLTLFLGILTLHF
;
A
#
# COMPACT_ATOMS: atom_id res chain seq x y z
N MET A 1 -2.89 -31.71 45.31
CA MET A 1 -2.74 -31.75 43.84
C MET A 1 -3.51 -30.65 43.10
N LYS A 2 -4.79 -30.35 43.43
CA LYS A 2 -5.59 -29.30 42.74
C LYS A 2 -4.97 -27.89 42.76
N ALA A 3 -4.30 -27.48 43.84
CA ALA A 3 -3.69 -26.15 43.96
C ALA A 3 -2.46 -25.94 43.06
N VAL A 4 -1.69 -27.01 42.78
CA VAL A 4 -0.48 -26.93 41.95
C VAL A 4 -0.84 -26.76 40.47
N TYR A 5 -1.89 -27.46 40.01
CA TYR A 5 -2.42 -27.28 38.65
C TYR A 5 -2.92 -25.86 38.40
N SER A 6 -3.54 -25.21 39.39
CA SER A 6 -4.06 -23.85 39.26
C SER A 6 -2.94 -22.80 39.12
N ILE A 7 -1.81 -22.99 39.81
CA ILE A 7 -0.66 -22.08 39.73
C ILE A 7 0.07 -22.23 38.39
N VAL A 8 0.22 -23.47 37.89
CA VAL A 8 0.83 -23.73 36.57
C VAL A 8 -0.05 -23.19 35.43
N PHE A 9 -1.38 -23.31 35.53
CA PHE A 9 -2.29 -22.74 34.53
C PHE A 9 -2.25 -21.21 34.49
N LEU A 10 -2.23 -20.55 35.65
CA LEU A 10 -2.13 -19.09 35.73
C LEU A 10 -0.79 -18.58 35.20
N SER A 11 0.31 -19.28 35.47
CA SER A 11 1.63 -18.89 34.96
C SER A 11 1.75 -19.11 33.44
N LEU A 12 1.10 -20.14 32.86
CA LEU A 12 1.03 -20.32 31.40
C LEU A 12 0.20 -19.23 30.69
N ILE A 13 -0.83 -18.68 31.33
CA ILE A 13 -1.62 -17.56 30.77
C ILE A 13 -0.77 -16.28 30.71
N VAL A 14 0.03 -16.00 31.75
CA VAL A 14 0.89 -14.80 31.80
C VAL A 14 2.04 -14.85 30.76
N ILE A 15 2.56 -16.05 30.44
CA ILE A 15 3.61 -16.19 29.42
C ILE A 15 3.07 -15.98 28.00
N ASN A 16 1.83 -16.37 27.71
CA ASN A 16 1.23 -16.18 26.38
C ASN A 16 0.84 -14.73 26.07
N VAL A 17 0.60 -13.88 27.08
CA VAL A 17 0.35 -12.44 26.88
C VAL A 17 1.64 -11.69 26.52
N SER A 18 2.80 -12.25 26.86
CA SER A 18 4.11 -11.61 26.66
C SER A 18 4.73 -11.89 25.29
N ASN A 19 4.31 -12.98 24.63
CA ASN A 19 4.84 -13.40 23.32
C ASN A 19 3.85 -13.12 22.20
N GLY A 20 3.18 -11.97 22.26
CA GLY A 20 2.62 -11.37 21.05
C GLY A 20 3.77 -11.18 20.08
N ILE A 21 3.93 -12.09 19.12
CA ILE A 21 4.70 -11.83 17.90
C ILE A 21 4.05 -10.57 17.34
N ARG A 22 4.66 -9.43 17.63
CA ARG A 22 4.28 -8.14 17.06
C ARG A 22 4.72 -8.26 15.62
N VAL A 23 3.90 -8.93 14.81
CA VAL A 23 3.94 -8.77 13.36
C VAL A 23 3.82 -7.27 13.20
N LYS A 24 4.93 -6.62 12.83
CA LYS A 24 4.99 -5.18 12.59
C LYS A 24 4.01 -4.93 11.45
N ARG A 25 2.75 -4.65 11.79
CA ARG A 25 1.76 -4.17 10.83
C ARG A 25 1.78 -2.67 10.93
N GLY A 26 2.33 -2.05 9.90
CA GLY A 26 2.27 -0.61 9.70
C GLY A 26 3.34 0.20 10.45
N LEU A 27 3.05 1.48 10.64
CA LEU A 27 3.98 2.49 11.12
C LEU A 27 4.24 2.37 12.62
N SER A 28 5.49 2.60 13.06
CA SER A 28 5.77 2.74 14.50
C SER A 28 5.15 4.03 15.05
N THR A 29 4.89 4.11 16.35
CA THR A 29 4.34 5.33 16.98
C THR A 29 5.21 6.57 16.71
N GLU A 30 6.53 6.40 16.66
CA GLU A 30 7.47 7.46 16.31
C GLU A 30 7.32 7.90 14.85
N GLU A 31 7.14 6.95 13.92
CA GLU A 31 6.92 7.23 12.50
C GLU A 31 5.58 7.90 12.25
N GLN A 32 4.52 7.41 12.90
CA GLN A 32 3.18 8.02 12.89
C GLN A 32 3.25 9.48 13.33
N LYS A 33 3.91 9.73 14.46
CA LYS A 33 4.10 11.09 15.00
C LYS A 33 4.92 11.96 14.04
N LYS A 34 6.06 11.47 13.56
CA LYS A 34 6.95 12.20 12.65
C LYS A 34 6.23 12.61 11.36
N LEU A 35 5.45 11.69 10.78
CA LEU A 35 4.64 11.94 9.59
C LEU A 35 3.61 13.03 9.84
N VAL A 36 2.80 12.89 10.89
CA VAL A 36 1.70 13.84 11.20
C VAL A 36 2.23 15.21 11.58
N ASP A 37 3.28 15.29 12.40
CA ASP A 37 3.89 16.58 12.78
C ASP A 37 4.43 17.30 11.55
N THR A 38 5.12 16.58 10.66
CA THR A 38 5.70 17.18 9.44
C THR A 38 4.62 17.63 8.46
N LEU A 39 3.62 16.79 8.21
CA LEU A 39 2.49 17.13 7.34
C LEU A 39 1.72 18.34 7.88
N ASN A 40 1.47 18.40 9.19
CA ASN A 40 0.78 19.52 9.80
C ASN A 40 1.59 20.82 9.67
N ALA A 41 2.90 20.78 9.92
CA ALA A 41 3.77 21.95 9.75
C ALA A 41 3.73 22.47 8.30
N ASP A 42 3.83 21.57 7.32
CA ASP A 42 3.75 21.92 5.91
C ASP A 42 2.37 22.45 5.52
N ARG A 43 1.29 21.82 5.98
CA ARG A 43 -0.10 22.27 5.76
C ARG A 43 -0.32 23.68 6.32
N GLN A 44 0.22 24.01 7.48
CA GLN A 44 0.16 25.38 8.02
C GLN A 44 0.98 26.38 7.19
N ALA A 45 2.19 26.00 6.77
CA ALA A 45 3.04 26.86 5.94
C ALA A 45 2.40 27.16 4.57
N VAL A 46 1.82 26.14 3.93
CA VAL A 46 1.07 26.28 2.68
C VAL A 46 -0.21 27.09 2.92
N GLY A 47 -0.97 26.79 3.97
CA GLY A 47 -2.19 27.53 4.32
C GLY A 47 -1.97 29.03 4.48
N LYS A 48 -0.90 29.42 5.18
CA LYS A 48 -0.50 30.82 5.34
C LYS A 48 -0.24 31.51 4.00
N LYS A 49 0.40 30.84 3.05
CA LYS A 49 0.66 31.39 1.70
C LYS A 49 -0.62 31.57 0.88
N LEU A 50 -1.59 30.67 1.07
CA LEU A 50 -2.82 30.64 0.28
C LEU A 50 -3.99 31.41 0.90
N GLY A 51 -3.87 31.85 2.16
CA GLY A 51 -5.00 32.37 2.92
C GLY A 51 -6.07 31.32 3.21
N VAL A 52 -5.69 30.03 3.23
CA VAL A 52 -6.58 28.90 3.49
C VAL A 52 -6.20 28.27 4.83
N LYS A 53 -7.20 27.95 5.65
CA LYS A 53 -6.98 27.18 6.87
C LYS A 53 -7.02 25.70 6.55
N PHE A 54 -5.94 24.99 6.83
CA PHE A 54 -5.92 23.53 6.82
C PHE A 54 -6.27 23.04 8.22
N GLU A 55 -7.24 22.12 8.30
CA GLU A 55 -7.49 21.41 9.55
C GLU A 55 -6.28 20.53 9.91
N GLN A 56 -6.03 20.42 11.22
CA GLN A 56 -4.92 19.65 11.76
C GLN A 56 -5.21 18.16 11.62
N LEU A 57 -4.26 17.43 11.07
CA LEU A 57 -4.31 15.97 10.98
C LEU A 57 -3.98 15.35 12.34
N THR A 58 -4.73 14.32 12.71
CA THR A 58 -4.38 13.37 13.77
C THR A 58 -4.19 11.98 13.16
N TYR A 59 -3.33 11.18 13.79
CA TYR A 59 -3.13 9.80 13.33
C TYR A 59 -4.28 8.91 13.80
N ASP A 60 -4.79 8.08 12.91
CA ASP A 60 -5.86 7.11 13.19
C ASP A 60 -5.42 5.68 12.81
N VAL A 61 -5.26 4.84 13.83
CA VAL A 61 -4.85 3.44 13.68
C VAL A 61 -5.95 2.59 13.04
N ALA A 62 -7.22 2.99 13.13
CA ALA A 62 -8.29 2.31 12.40
C ALA A 62 -8.16 2.57 10.89
N LEU A 63 -7.88 3.82 10.48
CA LEU A 63 -7.60 4.16 9.08
C LEU A 63 -6.32 3.49 8.57
N GLU A 64 -5.31 3.30 9.42
CA GLU A 64 -4.10 2.55 9.04
C GLU A 64 -4.42 1.09 8.69
N LYS A 65 -5.18 0.41 9.56
CA LYS A 65 -5.65 -0.96 9.29
C LYS A 65 -6.54 -1.03 8.07
N GLU A 66 -7.38 -0.02 7.87
CA GLU A 66 -8.23 0.07 6.70
C GLU A 66 -7.40 0.24 5.43
N ALA A 67 -6.43 1.16 5.41
CA ALA A 67 -5.51 1.36 4.28
C ALA A 67 -4.75 0.07 3.92
N ASP A 68 -4.34 -0.70 4.93
CA ASP A 68 -3.68 -1.99 4.74
C ASP A 68 -4.61 -3.03 4.07
N ALA A 69 -5.85 -3.12 4.56
CA ALA A 69 -6.84 -4.08 4.08
C ALA A 69 -7.58 -3.64 2.80
N HIS A 70 -7.52 -2.36 2.44
CA HIS A 70 -8.33 -1.78 1.36
C HIS A 70 -8.01 -2.44 0.01
N PRO A 71 -8.99 -2.83 -0.82
CA PRO A 71 -8.70 -3.44 -2.13
C PRO A 71 -7.83 -2.54 -3.00
N CYS A 72 -6.94 -3.15 -3.79
CA CYS A 72 -6.24 -2.42 -4.84
C CYS A 72 -7.24 -2.17 -5.98
N ASN A 73 -7.65 -0.91 -6.14
CA ASN A 73 -8.56 -0.49 -7.20
C ASN A 73 -8.14 0.90 -7.70
N PHE A 74 -7.55 0.95 -8.89
CA PHE A 74 -7.23 2.20 -9.59
C PHE A 74 -8.41 2.63 -10.46
N SER A 75 -9.48 3.08 -9.81
CA SER A 75 -10.61 3.71 -10.48
C SER A 75 -10.71 5.18 -10.10
N TYR A 76 -11.03 6.03 -11.07
CA TYR A 76 -11.34 7.45 -10.85
C TYR A 76 -12.40 7.67 -9.74
N HIS A 77 -13.29 6.70 -9.54
CA HIS A 77 -14.35 6.77 -8.52
C HIS A 77 -13.87 6.40 -7.10
N HIS A 78 -12.66 5.87 -6.96
CA HIS A 78 -12.13 5.28 -5.73
C HIS A 78 -10.71 5.78 -5.43
N MET A 79 -10.52 7.10 -5.37
CA MET A 79 -9.28 7.73 -4.88
C MET A 79 -9.17 7.66 -3.35
N ASP A 80 -9.48 6.50 -2.77
CA ASP A 80 -9.54 6.31 -1.31
C ASP A 80 -8.14 6.13 -0.72
N LEU A 81 -7.22 5.57 -1.51
CA LEU A 81 -5.81 5.42 -1.18
C LEU A 81 -4.96 6.50 -1.84
N VAL A 82 -4.14 7.16 -1.02
CA VAL A 82 -3.06 8.04 -1.47
C VAL A 82 -1.76 7.23 -1.41
N PRO A 83 -1.15 6.85 -2.55
CA PRO A 83 0.06 6.06 -2.54
C PRO A 83 1.22 6.84 -1.92
N LEU A 84 2.06 6.16 -1.14
CA LEU A 84 3.30 6.74 -0.61
C LEU A 84 4.40 6.71 -1.67
N LYS A 85 4.57 5.58 -2.35
CA LYS A 85 5.54 5.42 -3.43
C LYS A 85 4.90 4.66 -4.59
N GLY A 86 5.19 5.05 -5.83
CA GLY A 86 4.63 4.39 -7.01
C GLY A 86 5.58 4.39 -8.21
N ASN A 87 5.37 3.45 -9.13
CA ASN A 87 6.05 3.48 -10.42
C ASN A 87 5.52 4.63 -11.31
N THR A 88 6.18 4.84 -12.46
CA THR A 88 5.81 5.89 -13.40
C THR A 88 4.34 5.82 -13.84
N ALA A 89 3.79 4.62 -14.02
CA ALA A 89 2.38 4.45 -14.39
C ALA A 89 1.41 5.02 -13.34
N VAL A 90 1.70 4.84 -12.03
CA VAL A 90 0.91 5.45 -10.95
C VAL A 90 0.99 6.98 -11.04
N ARG A 91 2.19 7.55 -11.17
CA ARG A 91 2.38 9.01 -11.23
C ARG A 91 1.63 9.63 -12.41
N GLU A 92 1.82 9.08 -13.61
CA GLU A 92 1.14 9.52 -14.82
C GLU A 92 -0.40 9.41 -14.69
N TYR A 93 -0.89 8.35 -14.04
CA TYR A 93 -2.32 8.16 -13.82
C TYR A 93 -2.90 9.25 -12.91
N PHE A 94 -2.24 9.56 -11.79
CA PHE A 94 -2.66 10.64 -10.89
C PHE A 94 -2.56 12.03 -11.53
N GLU A 95 -1.56 12.27 -12.38
CA GLU A 95 -1.46 13.50 -13.18
C GLU A 95 -2.69 13.67 -14.08
N ALA A 96 -3.04 12.62 -14.83
CA ALA A 96 -4.21 12.63 -15.70
C ALA A 96 -5.52 12.75 -14.92
N LEU A 97 -5.63 12.15 -13.72
CA LEU A 97 -6.79 12.32 -12.85
C LEU A 97 -6.95 13.76 -12.39
N LEU A 98 -5.88 14.41 -11.92
CA LEU A 98 -5.94 15.80 -11.48
C LEU A 98 -6.24 16.77 -12.62
N ALA A 99 -5.79 16.47 -13.84
CA ALA A 99 -6.13 17.25 -15.02
C ALA A 99 -7.65 17.26 -15.31
N ILE A 100 -8.38 16.17 -15.02
CA ILE A 100 -9.86 16.12 -15.13
C ILE A 100 -10.51 17.14 -14.18
N PHE A 101 -9.90 17.37 -13.02
CA PHE A 101 -10.37 18.34 -12.03
C PHE A 101 -9.85 19.76 -12.28
N ASP A 102 -9.16 19.99 -13.41
CA ASP A 102 -8.54 21.28 -13.76
C ASP A 102 -7.55 21.74 -12.66
N ILE A 103 -6.79 20.78 -12.11
CA ILE A 103 -5.76 21.01 -11.09
C ILE A 103 -4.37 20.87 -11.72
N GLU A 104 -3.53 21.87 -11.53
CA GLU A 104 -2.13 21.87 -11.97
C GLU A 104 -1.21 21.62 -10.79
N SER A 105 -0.34 20.61 -10.91
CA SER A 105 0.69 20.34 -9.90
C SER A 105 1.92 19.69 -10.51
N ALA A 106 3.09 20.13 -10.04
CA ALA A 106 4.35 19.45 -10.30
C ALA A 106 4.43 18.06 -9.62
N ASP A 107 3.62 17.85 -8.57
CA ASP A 107 3.50 16.59 -7.86
C ASP A 107 2.03 16.27 -7.55
N PRO A 108 1.35 15.53 -8.45
CA PRO A 108 -0.05 15.19 -8.30
C PRO A 108 -0.37 14.42 -7.01
N ILE A 109 0.52 13.55 -6.55
CA ILE A 109 0.30 12.73 -5.36
C ILE A 109 0.39 13.62 -4.11
N SER A 110 1.37 14.53 -4.06
CA SER A 110 1.47 15.50 -2.95
C SER A 110 0.19 16.27 -2.73
N ARG A 111 -0.50 16.71 -3.79
CA ARG A 111 -1.71 17.54 -3.64
C ARG A 111 -2.79 16.87 -2.79
N LEU A 112 -2.86 15.54 -2.76
CA LEU A 112 -3.85 14.77 -2.00
C LEU A 112 -3.62 14.88 -0.49
N PHE A 113 -2.37 15.06 -0.04
CA PHE A 113 -2.04 15.33 1.37
C PHE A 113 -2.49 16.73 1.85
N PHE A 114 -2.77 17.63 0.90
CA PHE A 114 -3.15 19.02 1.15
C PHE A 114 -4.62 19.25 0.80
N HIS A 115 -5.49 18.37 1.29
CA HIS A 115 -6.92 18.60 1.31
C HIS A 115 -7.33 19.33 2.62
N PRO A 116 -7.90 20.56 2.58
CA PRO A 116 -8.12 21.40 3.76
C PRO A 116 -9.03 20.78 4.83
N LYS A 117 -10.04 20.03 4.39
CA LYS A 117 -11.08 19.44 5.25
C LYS A 117 -10.71 18.09 5.87
N LYS A 118 -9.55 17.51 5.55
CA LYS A 118 -9.14 16.24 6.15
C LYS A 118 -8.57 16.48 7.55
N THR A 119 -9.00 15.68 8.50
CA THR A 119 -8.66 15.81 9.93
C THR A 119 -7.97 14.58 10.49
N THR A 120 -8.09 13.43 9.83
CA THR A 120 -7.45 12.18 10.25
C THR A 120 -6.69 11.54 9.09
N ILE A 121 -5.63 10.83 9.41
CA ILE A 121 -4.82 10.06 8.46
C ILE A 121 -4.38 8.75 9.10
N GLY A 122 -4.41 7.67 8.34
CA GLY A 122 -3.76 6.40 8.69
C GLY A 122 -3.02 5.86 7.48
N CYS A 123 -1.81 5.34 7.67
CA CYS A 123 -0.98 4.88 6.56
C CYS A 123 -0.35 3.52 6.86
N SER A 124 -0.49 2.58 5.93
CA SER A 124 0.23 1.31 5.96
C SER A 124 1.44 1.38 5.06
N LYS A 125 2.61 0.97 5.58
CA LYS A 125 3.82 0.72 4.79
C LYS A 125 3.81 -0.63 4.07
N GLU A 126 3.12 -1.60 4.66
CA GLU A 126 3.06 -2.97 4.18
C GLU A 126 2.15 -3.10 2.96
N LYS A 127 1.28 -2.11 2.74
CA LYS A 127 0.39 -2.08 1.59
C LYS A 127 1.18 -2.07 0.29
N THR A 128 1.04 -3.13 -0.49
CA THR A 128 1.55 -3.19 -1.87
C THR A 128 0.39 -3.47 -2.80
N CYS A 129 0.28 -2.67 -3.86
CA CYS A 129 -0.74 -2.86 -4.90
C CYS A 129 -0.08 -3.02 -6.26
N THR A 130 -0.63 -3.93 -7.06
CA THR A 130 -0.28 -4.12 -8.46
C THR A 130 -1.57 -4.35 -9.23
N GLU A 131 -1.85 -3.50 -10.20
CA GLU A 131 -3.04 -3.59 -11.02
C GLU A 131 -2.69 -3.33 -12.49
N GLN A 132 -3.25 -4.14 -13.37
CA GLN A 132 -3.22 -3.83 -14.79
C GLN A 132 -4.38 -2.90 -15.10
N LEU A 133 -4.08 -1.69 -15.53
CA LEU A 133 -5.08 -0.69 -15.82
C LEU A 133 -5.93 -1.15 -17.00
N ALA A 134 -7.24 -1.29 -16.79
CA ALA A 134 -8.20 -1.64 -17.83
C ALA A 134 -8.58 -0.46 -18.75
N GLY A 135 -8.05 0.75 -18.47
CA GLY A 135 -8.59 2.07 -18.87
C GLY A 135 -9.37 2.67 -17.69
N GLU A 136 -9.42 3.97 -17.37
CA GLU A 136 -8.87 5.22 -17.91
C GLU A 136 -8.48 6.15 -16.73
N ALA A 137 -7.53 7.07 -16.92
CA ALA A 137 -7.61 8.41 -16.32
C ALA A 137 -7.78 9.41 -17.47
N GLY A 138 -8.95 10.06 -17.53
CA GLY A 138 -9.26 11.13 -18.51
C GLY A 138 -9.86 10.68 -19.86
N LYS A 139 -10.09 9.38 -20.00
CA LYS A 139 -10.81 8.70 -21.10
C LYS A 139 -10.13 8.45 -22.46
N GLY A 140 -9.10 7.61 -22.48
CA GLY A 140 -8.55 7.05 -23.73
C GLY A 140 -7.80 5.73 -23.52
N PRO A 141 -7.54 4.96 -24.60
CA PRO A 141 -6.90 3.63 -24.56
C PRO A 141 -5.43 3.64 -24.07
N LYS A 142 -4.86 4.83 -23.83
CA LYS A 142 -3.46 5.05 -23.38
C LYS A 142 -3.09 4.25 -22.12
N TRP A 143 -4.08 3.95 -21.28
CA TRP A 143 -3.85 3.27 -19.99
C TRP A 143 -4.01 1.76 -20.08
N THR A 144 -4.75 1.27 -21.07
CA THR A 144 -5.10 -0.14 -21.18
C THR A 144 -3.82 -0.99 -21.26
N GLY A 145 -3.68 -1.93 -20.34
CA GLY A 145 -2.55 -2.87 -20.29
C GLY A 145 -1.33 -2.38 -19.51
N LYS A 146 -1.24 -1.10 -19.12
CA LYS A 146 -0.16 -0.60 -18.27
C LYS A 146 -0.27 -1.20 -16.85
N ILE A 147 0.88 -1.53 -16.25
CA ILE A 147 0.93 -2.04 -14.88
C ILE A 147 1.20 -0.88 -13.92
N ALA A 148 0.22 -0.56 -13.08
CA ALA A 148 0.35 0.38 -11.98
C ALA A 148 0.77 -0.37 -10.73
N LYS A 149 1.88 0.05 -10.10
CA LYS A 149 2.38 -0.56 -8.87
C LYS A 149 2.72 0.53 -7.85
N PHE A 150 2.20 0.40 -6.63
CA PHE A 150 2.56 1.27 -5.51
C PHE A 150 2.88 0.47 -4.25
N TRP A 151 3.65 1.11 -3.38
CA TRP A 151 4.10 0.62 -2.08
C TRP A 151 3.83 1.68 -1.02
N GLY A 152 3.25 1.23 0.08
CA GLY A 152 2.67 2.07 1.09
C GLY A 152 1.46 2.87 0.57
N ALA A 153 0.48 3.06 1.44
CA ALA A 153 -0.65 3.92 1.14
C ALA A 153 -1.21 4.56 2.41
N CYS A 154 -1.74 5.76 2.24
CA CYS A 154 -2.46 6.51 3.25
C CYS A 154 -3.95 6.58 2.90
N MET A 155 -4.77 6.63 3.94
CA MET A 155 -6.19 6.92 3.87
C MET A 155 -6.49 8.10 4.78
N PHE A 156 -7.44 8.95 4.36
CA PHE A 156 -7.82 10.15 5.11
C PHE A 156 -9.28 10.08 5.54
N GLY A 157 -9.60 10.76 6.65
CA GLY A 157 -10.97 10.98 7.10
C GLY A 157 -11.33 12.46 7.23
N PRO A 158 -12.61 12.78 7.49
CA PRO A 158 -13.70 11.85 7.78
C PRO A 158 -14.30 11.15 6.55
N SER A 159 -14.15 11.72 5.36
CA SER A 159 -14.48 11.04 4.10
C SER A 159 -13.21 10.42 3.52
N HIS A 160 -13.31 9.20 2.98
CA HIS A 160 -12.18 8.52 2.32
C HIS A 160 -11.90 9.09 0.92
N ILE A 161 -12.88 9.75 0.30
CA ILE A 161 -12.76 10.30 -1.05
C ILE A 161 -11.78 11.47 -1.05
N ASN A 162 -10.62 11.33 -1.70
CA ASN A 162 -9.59 12.39 -1.77
C ASN A 162 -9.75 13.32 -2.97
N LYS A 163 -10.99 13.58 -3.39
CA LYS A 163 -11.28 14.52 -4.47
C LYS A 163 -11.01 15.95 -4.02
N LEU A 164 -10.09 16.61 -4.70
CA LEU A 164 -9.83 18.04 -4.50
C LEU A 164 -10.90 18.87 -5.23
N ASP A 165 -11.54 19.78 -4.51
CA ASP A 165 -12.45 20.78 -5.07
C ASP A 165 -11.69 22.11 -5.28
N ARG A 166 -11.96 22.80 -6.39
CA ARG A 166 -11.45 24.15 -6.68
C ARG A 166 -11.96 25.19 -5.67
N HIS A 167 -13.11 24.94 -5.05
CA HIS A 167 -13.62 25.78 -3.98
C HIS A 167 -12.78 25.67 -2.71
N ASP A 168 -12.13 24.53 -2.48
CA ASP A 168 -11.35 24.27 -1.28
C ASP A 168 -9.86 24.61 -1.48
N THR A 169 -9.33 24.44 -2.69
CA THR A 169 -7.94 24.78 -2.99
C THR A 169 -7.76 25.40 -4.38
N PRO A 170 -6.83 26.36 -4.55
CA PRO A 170 -6.55 26.96 -5.85
C PRO A 170 -6.15 25.91 -6.89
N LYS A 171 -6.44 26.21 -8.16
CA LYS A 171 -6.06 25.40 -9.31
C LYS A 171 -4.56 25.05 -9.32
N LYS A 172 -3.72 26.03 -9.00
CA LYS A 172 -2.26 25.90 -8.96
C LYS A 172 -1.71 26.44 -7.64
N PHE A 173 -0.97 25.61 -6.92
CA PHE A 173 -0.09 26.05 -5.84
C PHE A 173 1.00 25.02 -5.56
N GLU A 174 2.05 25.50 -4.90
CA GLU A 174 3.21 24.70 -4.55
C GLU A 174 3.00 24.01 -3.20
N VAL A 175 3.30 22.71 -3.19
CA VAL A 175 3.36 21.86 -2.00
C VAL A 175 4.71 21.15 -1.99
N PRO A 176 5.22 20.74 -0.81
CA PRO A 176 6.36 19.83 -0.74
C PRO A 176 6.13 18.58 -1.60
N ASN A 177 7.20 18.08 -2.21
CA ASN A 177 7.18 16.83 -2.97
C ASN A 177 6.87 15.65 -2.02
N HIS A 178 6.10 14.67 -2.50
CA HIS A 178 5.64 13.52 -1.73
C HIS A 178 6.81 12.62 -1.30
N ASP A 179 7.91 12.62 -2.06
CA ASP A 179 9.17 11.93 -1.73
C ASP A 179 9.69 12.35 -0.34
N LYS A 180 9.46 13.60 0.07
CA LYS A 180 9.76 14.07 1.43
C LYS A 180 9.13 13.16 2.48
N TYR A 181 7.87 12.78 2.30
CA TYR A 181 7.14 11.95 3.27
C TYR A 181 7.55 10.48 3.19
N VAL A 182 7.96 10.01 2.01
CA VAL A 182 8.56 8.68 1.84
C VAL A 182 9.88 8.59 2.60
N GLU A 183 10.79 9.54 2.41
CA GLU A 183 12.09 9.57 3.09
C GLU A 183 11.96 9.64 4.62
N LEU A 184 10.96 10.36 5.13
CA LEU A 184 10.70 10.43 6.57
C LEU A 184 10.38 9.06 7.17
N LEU A 185 9.74 8.21 6.37
CA LEU A 185 9.23 6.90 6.74
C LEU A 185 10.24 5.78 6.42
N GLY A 186 11.26 6.01 5.58
CA GLY A 186 12.30 5.01 5.29
C GLY A 186 11.88 4.00 4.22
N ASP A 187 12.36 2.76 4.31
CA ASP A 187 12.23 1.79 3.21
C ASP A 187 10.81 1.24 3.01
N PHE A 188 10.33 1.34 1.76
CA PHE A 188 9.07 0.80 1.26
C PHE A 188 9.37 -0.26 0.19
N GLY A 189 9.74 -1.47 0.60
CA GLY A 189 10.02 -2.57 -0.33
C GLY A 189 11.08 -2.26 -1.41
N PRO A 190 11.21 -3.12 -2.44
CA PRO A 190 12.20 -2.94 -3.50
C PRO A 190 11.93 -1.66 -4.31
N SER A 191 12.98 -1.06 -4.85
CA SER A 191 12.88 0.17 -5.63
C SER A 191 12.15 -0.06 -6.97
N PRO A 192 11.49 0.96 -7.55
CA PRO A 192 10.79 0.82 -8.83
C PRO A 192 11.74 0.46 -9.99
N ASP A 193 13.01 0.88 -9.88
CA ASP A 193 14.05 0.66 -10.90
C ASP A 193 14.58 -0.79 -10.91
N GLU A 194 14.51 -1.51 -9.78
CA GLU A 194 14.89 -2.93 -9.69
C GLU A 194 13.90 -3.89 -10.38
N LEU A 195 12.75 -3.40 -10.86
CA LEU A 195 11.69 -4.22 -11.45
C LEU A 195 11.56 -4.09 -12.97
N ASN A 196 12.30 -3.20 -13.62
CA ASN A 196 12.36 -3.14 -15.08
C ASN A 196 13.26 -4.21 -15.71
N ASP A 197 14.00 -4.98 -14.90
CA ASP A 197 14.99 -5.95 -15.38
C ASP A 197 14.56 -7.43 -15.24
N SER A 198 13.28 -7.68 -14.97
CA SER A 198 12.71 -9.04 -14.93
C SER A 198 11.48 -9.16 -15.84
N SER A 199 11.66 -8.82 -17.11
CA SER A 199 10.83 -9.36 -18.18
C SER A 199 11.57 -10.52 -18.83
N ALA A 200 10.91 -11.68 -18.84
CA ALA A 200 11.36 -12.89 -19.49
C ALA A 200 11.70 -12.63 -20.96
N GLY A 201 12.99 -12.61 -21.28
CA GLY A 201 13.44 -12.76 -22.66
C GLY A 201 13.21 -14.20 -23.12
N PRO A 202 12.84 -14.43 -24.40
CA PRO A 202 12.77 -15.78 -24.95
C PRO A 202 14.16 -16.43 -24.89
N PRO A 203 14.25 -17.77 -24.78
CA PRO A 203 15.54 -18.44 -24.70
C PRO A 203 16.38 -18.09 -25.93
N LYS A 204 17.56 -17.53 -25.70
CA LYS A 204 18.55 -17.29 -26.75
C LYS A 204 18.94 -18.64 -27.34
N THR A 205 18.57 -18.83 -28.60
CA THR A 205 19.11 -19.83 -29.51
C THR A 205 20.63 -19.67 -29.57
N ALA A 206 21.37 -20.68 -29.13
CA ALA A 206 22.78 -20.84 -29.45
C ALA A 206 22.88 -21.85 -30.60
N GLU A 207 23.43 -21.41 -31.72
CA GLU A 207 23.82 -22.25 -32.83
C GLU A 207 24.95 -23.21 -32.42
N ASP A 208 24.65 -24.48 -32.66
CA ASP A 208 25.43 -25.47 -33.39
C ASP A 208 26.84 -25.85 -32.90
N SER A 209 26.92 -27.06 -32.35
CA SER A 209 28.05 -28.00 -32.49
C SER A 209 27.60 -29.39 -32.03
N SER A 210 27.03 -30.18 -32.95
CA SER A 210 26.85 -31.64 -32.77
C SER A 210 28.21 -32.35 -32.98
N PRO A 211 28.46 -33.56 -32.39
CA PRO A 211 27.79 -34.77 -32.89
C PRO A 211 27.40 -35.83 -31.84
N GLY A 212 26.18 -36.37 -31.99
CA GLY A 212 25.91 -37.82 -31.95
C GLY A 212 25.56 -38.51 -30.61
N PRO A 213 24.77 -39.61 -30.65
CA PRO A 213 23.57 -39.75 -29.81
C PRO A 213 23.51 -41.00 -28.91
N GLN A 214 22.73 -40.91 -27.83
CA GLN A 214 22.06 -41.99 -27.06
C GLN A 214 21.33 -41.26 -25.89
N GLY A 215 20.08 -41.46 -25.48
CA GLY A 215 19.03 -42.41 -25.78
C GLY A 215 18.07 -42.42 -24.57
N SER A 216 16.77 -42.54 -24.84
CA SER A 216 15.71 -43.03 -23.94
C SER A 216 15.01 -42.10 -22.93
N GLN A 217 13.69 -42.26 -22.95
CA GLN A 217 12.61 -41.66 -22.17
C GLN A 217 12.52 -42.20 -20.73
N ASN A 218 11.87 -41.42 -19.86
CA ASN A 218 10.83 -41.76 -18.86
C ASN A 218 10.74 -40.55 -17.88
N GLY A 219 9.61 -39.94 -17.53
CA GLY A 219 8.27 -40.47 -17.32
C GLY A 219 8.11 -40.87 -15.85
N SER A 220 7.77 -39.95 -14.95
CA SER A 220 7.14 -40.29 -13.67
C SER A 220 6.41 -39.09 -13.05
N THR A 221 5.14 -39.32 -12.76
CA THR A 221 4.18 -38.43 -12.10
C THR A 221 3.98 -38.97 -10.70
N GLU A 222 4.28 -38.21 -9.65
CA GLU A 222 3.86 -38.59 -8.29
C GLU A 222 3.14 -37.42 -7.60
N ARG A 223 1.85 -37.65 -7.36
CA ARG A 223 0.93 -36.83 -6.59
C ARG A 223 1.04 -37.28 -5.13
N PHE A 224 1.36 -36.37 -4.22
CA PHE A 224 1.23 -36.64 -2.79
C PHE A 224 -0.17 -36.29 -2.30
N PHE A 225 -0.80 -37.29 -1.67
CA PHE A 225 -2.14 -37.26 -1.09
C PHE A 225 -2.21 -36.36 0.15
N SER A 226 -3.29 -35.58 0.22
CA SER A 226 -3.74 -34.80 1.38
C SER A 226 -4.27 -35.72 2.48
N LEU A 227 -3.80 -35.54 3.72
CA LEU A 227 -4.14 -36.41 4.86
C LEU A 227 -4.19 -35.60 6.16
N THR A 228 -5.23 -34.77 6.34
CA THR A 228 -5.62 -34.20 7.65
C THR A 228 -7.10 -33.83 7.67
N LEU A 229 -7.98 -34.84 7.72
CA LEU A 229 -9.39 -34.65 8.04
C LEU A 229 -9.91 -35.85 8.84
N PHE A 230 -9.48 -36.05 10.09
CA PHE A 230 -10.20 -36.89 11.06
C PHE A 230 -9.70 -36.61 12.47
N LEU A 231 -10.29 -35.61 13.15
CA LEU A 231 -10.29 -35.48 14.62
C LEU A 231 -11.35 -34.45 14.99
N GLY A 232 -12.62 -34.86 14.89
CA GLY A 232 -13.78 -34.01 15.14
C GLY A 232 -15.05 -34.80 15.38
N ILE A 233 -14.97 -35.98 16.00
CA ILE A 233 -16.13 -36.72 16.52
C ILE A 233 -15.66 -37.46 17.78
N LEU A 234 -15.66 -36.79 18.93
CA LEU A 234 -15.69 -37.41 20.27
C LEU A 234 -15.66 -36.33 21.36
N THR A 235 -16.79 -35.65 21.55
CA THR A 235 -17.20 -35.07 22.86
C THR A 235 -18.67 -34.64 22.79
N LEU A 236 -19.57 -35.60 22.62
CA LEU A 236 -20.94 -35.51 23.11
C LEU A 236 -21.24 -36.84 23.81
N HIS A 237 -21.76 -36.73 25.05
CA HIS A 237 -22.03 -37.79 26.05
C HIS A 237 -20.88 -38.09 27.02
N PHE A 238 -20.76 -37.31 28.10
CA PHE A 238 -21.34 -37.61 29.42
C PHE A 238 -21.29 -36.35 30.30
#